data_AF-A0A9Q1CS72-F1
#
_entry.id   AF-A0A9Q1CS72-F1
#
_cell.length_a   1.000
_cell.length_b   1.000
_cell.length_c   1.000
_cell.angle_alpha   90.00
_cell.angle_beta   90.00
_cell.angle_gamma   90.00
#
_symmetry.space_group_name_H-M   'P 1'
#
loop_
_entity.id
_entity.type
_entity.pdbx_description
1 polymer ?
#
loop_
_entity_poly.entity_id
_entity_poly.type
_entity_poly.pdbx_seq_one_letter_code
_entity_poly.pdbx_strand_id
1 'polypeptide(L)'
;MFDTCLPHPETLSKWYKAIDGKPGLTEVSFTALKARADAEKLAGKEVVCALMFDEIALRQQVEFSGKDYCGYIDMGTQLDDDSLPLAKEALVFMVSS
;
A
#
# COMPACT_ATOMS: atom_id res chain seq x y z
N MET A 1 -4.49 -4.69 -38.37
CA MET A 1 -5.65 -4.70 -37.47
C MET A 1 -5.07 -4.83 -36.08
N PHE A 2 -5.08 -3.75 -35.29
CA PHE A 2 -4.52 -3.81 -33.93
C PHE A 2 -5.56 -4.49 -33.04
N ASP A 3 -5.20 -5.64 -32.47
CA ASP A 3 -5.95 -6.27 -31.39
C ASP A 3 -5.93 -5.34 -30.16
N THR A 4 -6.85 -4.38 -30.13
CA THR A 4 -7.10 -3.52 -28.97
C THR A 4 -7.91 -4.29 -27.94
N CYS A 5 -7.34 -5.36 -27.39
CA CYS A 5 -7.91 -6.13 -26.29
C CYS A 5 -7.66 -5.49 -24.91
N LEU A 6 -7.01 -4.32 -24.89
CA LEU A 6 -6.75 -3.60 -23.65
C LEU A 6 -7.97 -2.74 -23.27
N PRO A 7 -8.39 -2.77 -22.00
CA PRO A 7 -9.47 -1.93 -21.53
C PRO A 7 -9.12 -0.44 -21.64
N HIS A 8 -10.14 0.40 -21.83
CA HIS A 8 -9.97 1.85 -21.84
C HIS A 8 -9.31 2.34 -20.52
N PRO A 9 -8.44 3.37 -20.54
CA PRO A 9 -7.76 3.88 -19.34
C PRO A 9 -8.71 4.24 -18.18
N GLU A 10 -9.92 4.73 -18.48
CA GLU A 10 -10.93 4.98 -17.46
C GLU A 10 -11.40 3.71 -16.74
N THR A 11 -11.49 2.59 -17.46
CA THR A 11 -11.83 1.29 -16.89
C THR A 11 -10.75 0.86 -15.91
N LEU A 12 -9.47 1.05 -16.26
CA LEU A 12 -8.34 0.80 -15.36
C LEU A 12 -8.40 1.69 -14.12
N SER A 13 -8.62 3.01 -14.30
CA SER A 13 -8.73 3.94 -13.17
C SER A 13 -9.87 3.55 -12.22
N LYS A 14 -11.01 3.11 -12.75
CA LYS A 14 -12.14 2.62 -11.93
C LYS A 14 -11.78 1.37 -11.13
N TRP A 15 -11.06 0.42 -11.72
CA TRP A 15 -10.61 -0.78 -11.00
C TRP A 15 -9.65 -0.43 -9.85
N TYR A 16 -8.68 0.45 -10.09
CA TYR A 16 -7.72 0.85 -9.06
C TYR A 16 -8.34 1.71 -7.96
N LYS A 17 -9.37 2.52 -8.26
CA LYS A 17 -10.14 3.27 -7.24
C LYS A 17 -10.89 2.39 -6.24
N ALA A 18 -11.12 1.12 -6.56
CA ALA A 18 -11.76 0.17 -5.65
C ALA A 18 -10.80 -0.37 -4.58
N ILE A 19 -9.49 -0.21 -4.77
CA ILE A 19 -8.46 -0.65 -3.83
C ILE A 19 -8.21 0.48 -2.83
N ASP A 20 -8.17 0.14 -1.54
CA ASP A 20 -7.85 1.10 -0.50
C ASP A 20 -6.35 1.44 -0.54
N GLY A 21 -6.05 2.74 -0.61
CA GLY A 21 -4.68 3.28 -0.66
C GLY A 21 -4.26 3.96 0.64
N LYS A 22 -4.93 3.64 1.75
CA LYS A 22 -4.64 4.24 3.06
C LYS A 22 -3.25 3.85 3.58
N PRO A 23 -2.65 4.68 4.44
CA PRO A 23 -1.43 4.35 5.14
C PRO A 23 -1.55 3.03 5.91
N GLY A 24 -0.45 2.29 5.98
CA GLY A 24 -0.37 0.99 6.65
C GLY A 24 -0.22 -0.19 5.70
N LEU A 25 -0.23 -1.39 6.28
CA LEU A 25 -0.14 -2.64 5.52
C LEU A 25 -1.51 -3.02 4.99
N THR A 26 -1.57 -3.38 3.70
CA THR A 26 -2.84 -3.76 3.07
C THR A 26 -3.19 -5.21 3.40
N GLU A 27 -4.48 -5.50 3.57
CA GLU A 27 -4.99 -6.88 3.74
C GLU A 27 -4.58 -7.80 2.58
N VAL A 28 -4.46 -7.22 1.37
CA VAL A 28 -3.99 -7.93 0.18
C VAL A 28 -2.55 -8.43 0.37
N SER A 29 -1.67 -7.63 0.97
CA SER A 29 -0.29 -8.03 1.24
C SER A 29 -0.20 -9.21 2.23
N PHE A 30 -0.97 -9.17 3.32
CA PHE A 30 -1.04 -10.28 4.28
C PHE A 30 -1.63 -11.54 3.68
N THR A 31 -2.67 -11.42 2.86
CA THR A 31 -3.29 -12.56 2.17
C THR A 31 -2.29 -13.25 1.24
N ALA A 32 -1.51 -12.48 0.48
CA ALA A 32 -0.48 -13.01 -0.40
C ALA A 32 0.66 -13.71 0.38
N LEU A 33 1.13 -13.10 1.48
CA LEU A 33 2.14 -13.71 2.36
C LEU A 33 1.64 -15.02 2.98
N LYS A 34 0.39 -15.04 3.45
CA LYS A 34 -0.23 -16.25 4.01
C LYS A 34 -0.34 -17.36 2.98
N ALA A 35 -0.79 -17.06 1.76
CA ALA A 35 -0.90 -18.05 0.69
C ALA A 35 0.46 -18.69 0.36
N ARG A 36 1.54 -17.90 0.35
CA ARG A 36 2.90 -18.40 0.17
C ARG A 36 3.35 -19.29 1.34
N ALA A 37 3.13 -18.83 2.57
CA ALA A 37 3.49 -19.58 3.76
C ALA A 37 2.78 -20.93 3.83
N ASP A 38 1.48 -20.98 3.50
CA ASP A 38 0.69 -22.20 3.48
C ASP A 38 1.17 -23.18 2.40
N ALA A 39 1.56 -22.68 1.22
CA ALA A 39 2.09 -23.50 0.13
C ALA A 39 3.44 -24.16 0.49
N GLU A 40 4.37 -23.42 1.08
CA GLU A 40 5.67 -23.96 1.52
C GLU A 40 5.52 -24.91 2.71
N LYS A 41 4.57 -24.62 3.61
CA LYS A 41 4.23 -25.52 4.72
C LYS A 41 3.70 -26.86 4.22
N LEU A 42 2.90 -26.88 3.15
CA LEU A 42 2.45 -28.11 2.51
C LEU A 42 3.62 -28.91 1.90
N ALA A 43 4.66 -28.21 1.42
CA ALA A 43 5.90 -28.81 0.97
C ALA A 43 6.86 -29.24 2.10
N GLY A 44 6.43 -29.10 3.37
CA GLY A 44 7.24 -29.45 4.55
C GLY A 44 8.38 -28.48 4.83
N LYS A 45 8.33 -27.27 4.27
CA LYS A 45 9.33 -26.21 4.46
C LYS A 45 8.78 -25.11 5.36
N GLU A 46 9.67 -24.50 6.14
CA GLU A 46 9.35 -23.30 6.90
C GLU A 46 9.81 -22.07 6.10
N VAL A 47 8.97 -21.05 6.05
CA VAL A 47 9.30 -19.80 5.35
C VAL A 47 9.99 -18.86 6.31
N VAL A 48 11.28 -18.63 6.08
CA VAL A 48 12.05 -17.57 6.74
C VAL A 48 12.07 -16.36 5.82
N CYS A 49 11.69 -15.19 6.34
CA CYS A 49 11.68 -13.94 5.60
C CYS A 49 12.50 -12.87 6.34
N ALA A 50 13.13 -11.98 5.58
CA ALA A 50 13.64 -10.72 6.07
C ALA A 50 12.58 -9.62 5.89
N LEU A 51 12.26 -8.92 6.97
CA LEU A 51 11.51 -7.67 6.91
C LEU A 51 12.51 -6.53 6.76
N MET A 52 12.45 -5.85 5.62
CA MET A 52 13.25 -4.67 5.32
C MET A 52 12.35 -3.44 5.40
N PHE A 53 12.92 -2.31 5.83
CA PHE A 53 12.24 -1.03 5.80
C PHE A 53 13.21 0.07 5.40
N ASP A 54 12.67 1.14 4.80
CA ASP A 54 13.42 2.33 4.42
C ASP A 54 12.48 3.54 4.36
N GLU A 55 13.05 4.74 4.39
CA GLU A 55 12.33 6.00 4.25
C GLU A 55 12.39 6.53 2.80
N ILE A 56 11.24 6.99 2.29
CA ILE A 56 11.17 7.70 1.01
C ILE A 56 10.74 9.14 1.26
N ALA A 57 11.57 10.11 0.85
CA ALA A 57 11.23 11.53 0.94
C ALA A 57 9.99 11.87 0.10
N LEU A 58 9.05 12.58 0.72
CA LEU A 58 7.82 13.08 0.12
C LEU A 58 7.90 14.59 -0.08
N ARG A 59 7.23 15.06 -1.14
CA ARG A 59 6.91 16.49 -1.24
C ARG A 59 5.84 16.81 -0.20
N GLN A 60 6.13 17.76 0.69
CA GLN A 60 5.16 18.26 1.66
C GLN A 60 4.03 18.99 0.93
N GLN A 61 2.83 18.41 0.94
CA GLN A 61 1.62 18.98 0.37
C GLN A 61 0.39 18.31 0.97
N VAL A 62 -0.71 19.05 1.05
CA VAL A 62 -2.02 18.51 1.42
C VAL A 62 -2.89 18.47 0.17
N GLU A 63 -3.49 17.33 -0.10
CA GLU A 63 -4.42 17.12 -1.21
C GLU A 63 -5.76 16.59 -0.67
N PHE A 64 -6.86 17.05 -1.27
CA PHE A 64 -8.18 16.53 -0.95
C PHE A 64 -8.57 15.44 -1.97
N SER A 65 -8.75 14.21 -1.49
CA SER A 65 -9.07 13.04 -2.33
C SER A 65 -10.54 12.97 -2.77
N GLY A 66 -11.35 13.97 -2.39
CA GLY A 66 -12.80 13.97 -2.57
C GLY A 66 -13.58 13.39 -1.39
N LYS A 67 -12.88 12.78 -0.43
CA LYS A 67 -13.44 12.27 0.83
C LYS A 67 -12.68 12.84 2.03
N ASP A 68 -11.37 12.67 2.01
CA ASP A 68 -10.48 12.99 3.14
C ASP A 68 -9.31 13.86 2.66
N TYR A 69 -8.68 14.58 3.60
CA TYR A 69 -7.41 15.27 3.36
C TYR A 69 -6.24 14.32 3.57
N CYS A 70 -5.32 14.29 2.62
CA CYS A 70 -4.11 13.47 2.66
C CYS A 70 -2.88 14.37 2.63
N GLY A 71 -1.85 14.06 3.42
CA GLY A 71 -0.61 14.85 3.45
C GLY A 71 -0.05 15.14 4.83
N TYR A 72 -0.78 14.80 5.89
CA TYR A 72 -0.32 14.87 7.27
C TYR A 72 0.40 13.60 7.71
N ILE A 73 1.15 13.69 8.80
CA ILE A 73 1.79 12.53 9.43
C ILE A 73 0.71 11.55 9.89
N ASP A 74 0.81 10.30 9.42
CA ASP A 74 0.00 9.18 9.89
C ASP A 74 0.94 8.06 10.40
N MET A 75 0.90 7.83 11.71
CA MET A 75 1.65 6.76 12.39
C MET A 75 0.73 5.64 12.89
N GLY A 76 -0.51 5.57 12.40
CA GLY A 76 -1.51 4.60 12.85
C GLY A 76 -2.08 4.89 14.25
N THR A 77 -1.84 6.09 14.80
CA THR A 77 -2.28 6.49 16.15
C THR A 77 -3.73 6.98 16.19
N GLN A 78 -4.47 6.90 15.08
CA GLN A 78 -5.85 7.40 14.94
C GLN A 78 -6.02 8.87 15.37
N LEU A 79 -4.94 9.66 15.27
CA LEU A 79 -4.98 11.08 15.50
C LEU A 79 -5.39 11.74 14.19
N ASP A 80 -6.60 12.29 14.15
CA ASP A 80 -7.15 13.01 13.01
C ASP A 80 -7.34 14.46 13.44
N ASP A 81 -6.23 15.21 13.43
CA ASP A 81 -6.19 16.61 13.84
C ASP A 81 -5.50 17.42 12.74
N ASP A 82 -6.16 18.47 12.25
CA ASP A 82 -5.62 19.40 11.25
C ASP A 82 -4.39 20.17 11.77
N SER A 83 -4.09 20.08 13.07
CA SER A 83 -2.85 20.61 13.66
C SER A 83 -1.63 19.73 13.41
N LEU A 84 -1.80 18.52 12.84
CA LEU A 84 -0.71 17.60 12.58
C LEU A 84 0.30 18.16 11.57
N PRO A 85 1.60 17.86 11.72
CA PRO A 85 2.58 18.31 10.74
C PRO A 85 2.38 17.61 9.40
N LEU A 86 2.84 18.25 8.33
CA LEU A 86 2.91 17.62 7.01
C LEU A 86 3.89 16.45 7.01
N ALA A 87 3.50 15.36 6.35
CA ALA A 87 4.38 14.23 6.11
C ALA A 87 5.55 14.68 5.21
N LYS A 88 6.77 14.34 5.64
CA LYS A 88 8.01 14.61 4.89
C LYS A 88 8.59 13.35 4.28
N GLU A 89 8.25 12.20 4.83
CA GLU A 89 8.81 10.91 4.49
C GLU A 89 7.70 9.86 4.61
N ALA A 90 7.78 8.81 3.79
CA ALA A 90 6.97 7.60 3.90
C ALA A 90 7.87 6.46 4.38
N LEU A 91 7.45 5.76 5.43
CA LEU A 91 8.05 4.49 5.84
C LEU A 91 7.55 3.38 4.93
N VAL A 92 8.45 2.74 4.20
CA VAL A 92 8.12 1.63 3.28
C VAL A 92 8.64 0.33 3.87
N PHE A 93 7.75 -0.65 3.99
CA PHE A 93 8.07 -1.99 4.47
C PHE A 93 8.02 -3.00 3.33
N MET A 94 9.04 -3.86 3.24
CA MET A 94 9.13 -4.91 2.24
C MET A 94 9.55 -6.23 2.89
N VAL A 95 8.86 -7.30 2.54
CA VAL A 95 9.24 -8.66 2.96
C VAL A 95 9.98 -9.34 1.80
N SER A 96 11.18 -9.85 2.09
CA SER A 96 12.00 -10.62 1.14
C SER A 96 12.31 -12.01 1.71
N SER A 97 12.23 -13.04 0.88
CA SER A 97 12.38 -14.46 1.27
C SER A 97 12.66 -15.30 0.05
#